data_AF-A0A6S7JP31-F1
#
_entry.id   AF-A0A6S7JP31-F1
#
_cell.length_a   1.000
_cell.length_b   1.000
_cell.length_c   1.000
_cell.angle_alpha   90.00
_cell.angle_beta   90.00
_cell.angle_gamma   90.00
#
_symmetry.space_group_name_H-M   'P 1'
#
loop_
_entity.id
_entity.type
_entity.pdbx_description
1 polymer ?
#
loop_
_entity_poly.entity_id
_entity_poly.type
_entity_poly.pdbx_seq_one_letter_code
_entity_poly.pdbx_strand_id
1 'polypeptide(L)'
;MVPEGNIHSKSLRIFPAECRQRGTTYSAKLQVSIQWKVNNQICGNVAKVIAMLPIMVKSKCCSLFGLGPKDLVANHEEAEEGGGYFIINGIEKVVRMLVLPRRNYPLAITRSSWRKRGPLYTEYGIQIRCVQKDQTGNTMVLHYLTDGTCSLSFIYNKEQFFMPVMFILKALYDTTDQHIYKELTKDQETNTFLKDCVATMLRQAQDKEVTTQAKILNYIGERFRVKLGLPEWYNNVSAAKFLIRKCICVHLDSYLDKFNLIV
;
A
#
# COMPACT_ATOMS: atom_id res chain seq x y z
N MET A 1 -1.38 29.85 15.06
CA MET A 1 -1.39 30.81 13.93
C MET A 1 -1.56 32.24 14.47
N VAL A 2 -0.94 33.21 13.82
CA VAL A 2 -1.22 34.64 13.98
C VAL A 2 -2.45 34.93 13.10
N PRO A 3 -3.59 35.38 13.66
CA PRO A 3 -4.80 35.66 12.86
C PRO A 3 -4.51 36.59 11.68
N GLU A 4 -5.17 36.39 10.54
CA GLU A 4 -4.91 37.19 9.32
C GLU A 4 -5.23 38.69 9.50
N GLY A 5 -6.06 39.05 10.48
CA GLY A 5 -6.32 40.44 10.89
C GLY A 5 -5.41 40.98 11.99
N ASN A 6 -4.33 40.29 12.36
CA ASN A 6 -3.44 40.75 13.43
C ASN A 6 -2.48 41.85 12.92
N ILE A 7 -2.75 43.08 13.34
CA ILE A 7 -1.96 44.28 13.02
C ILE A 7 -0.78 44.51 13.97
N HIS A 8 -0.67 43.75 15.06
CA HIS A 8 0.34 43.95 16.11
C HIS A 8 1.55 43.02 15.97
N SER A 9 1.42 41.91 15.24
CA SER A 9 2.52 40.96 15.09
C SER A 9 3.55 41.43 14.07
N LYS A 10 4.82 41.55 14.50
CA LYS A 10 5.94 41.90 13.60
C LYS A 10 6.36 40.76 12.67
N SER A 11 5.99 39.51 13.00
CA SER A 11 6.31 38.31 12.23
C SER A 11 5.13 37.36 12.21
N LEU A 12 4.95 36.64 11.11
CA LEU A 12 3.97 35.55 10.97
C LEU A 12 4.57 34.18 11.33
N ARG A 13 5.89 34.13 11.57
CA ARG A 13 6.58 32.91 12.01
C ARG A 13 6.22 32.64 13.46
N ILE A 14 5.83 31.41 13.74
CA ILE A 14 5.42 30.95 15.06
C ILE A 14 6.43 29.92 15.54
N PHE A 15 6.78 30.00 16.82
CA PHE A 15 7.67 29.06 17.46
C PHE A 15 6.89 28.05 18.32
N PRO A 16 7.43 26.83 18.52
CA PRO A 16 6.78 25.82 19.34
C PRO A 16 6.46 26.31 20.77
N ALA A 17 7.38 27.04 21.41
CA ALA A 17 7.18 27.65 22.73
C ALA A 17 5.90 28.49 22.85
N GLU A 18 5.59 29.31 21.84
CA GLU A 18 4.36 30.10 21.81
C GLU A 18 3.10 29.21 21.80
N CYS A 19 3.14 28.11 21.04
CA CYS A 19 2.03 27.18 20.95
C CYS A 19 1.79 26.44 22.27
N ARG A 20 2.86 26.10 23.02
CA ARG A 20 2.76 25.52 24.37
C ARG A 20 2.06 26.49 25.33
N GLN A 21 2.59 27.71 25.43
CA GLN A 21 2.06 28.74 26.34
C GLN A 21 0.62 29.11 26.03
N ARG A 22 0.25 29.17 24.74
CA ARG A 22 -1.11 29.51 24.30
C ARG A 22 -2.10 28.34 24.37
N GLY A 23 -1.66 27.11 24.66
CA GLY A 23 -2.54 25.94 24.60
C GLY A 23 -3.04 25.62 23.18
N THR A 24 -2.26 25.96 22.14
CA THR A 24 -2.68 25.79 20.73
C THR A 24 -1.89 24.69 20.01
N THR A 25 -2.39 24.27 18.85
CA THR A 25 -1.69 23.29 18.01
C THR A 25 -0.64 23.95 17.13
N TYR A 26 0.61 23.47 17.20
CA TYR A 26 1.70 23.90 16.33
C TYR A 26 1.53 23.27 14.94
N SER A 27 1.07 24.07 13.98
CA SER A 27 0.64 23.61 12.66
C SER A 27 0.97 24.59 11.55
N ALA A 28 1.08 24.09 10.32
CA ALA A 28 1.30 24.87 9.11
C ALA A 28 0.22 24.60 8.05
N LYS A 29 0.08 25.52 7.10
CA LYS A 29 -0.89 25.43 5.99
C LYS A 29 -0.48 24.29 5.03
N LEU A 30 -1.38 23.34 4.79
CA LEU A 30 -1.26 22.33 3.73
C LEU A 30 -1.91 22.87 2.46
N GLN A 31 -1.08 23.27 1.49
CA GLN A 31 -1.51 23.78 0.20
C GLN A 31 -1.41 22.69 -0.87
N VAL A 32 -2.49 22.51 -1.64
CA VAL A 32 -2.56 21.56 -2.75
C VAL A 32 -2.83 22.33 -4.04
N SER A 33 -2.16 21.93 -5.12
CA SER A 33 -2.42 22.41 -6.47
C SER A 33 -3.25 21.37 -7.22
N ILE A 34 -4.43 21.76 -7.69
CA ILE A 34 -5.38 20.90 -8.39
C ILE A 34 -5.43 21.35 -9.84
N GLN A 35 -5.04 20.45 -10.75
CA GLN A 35 -5.21 20.62 -12.19
C GLN A 35 -6.38 19.75 -12.66
N TRP A 36 -7.30 20.32 -13.43
CA TRP A 36 -8.41 19.58 -14.02
C TRP A 36 -8.36 19.63 -15.55
N LYS A 37 -8.88 18.55 -16.15
CA LYS A 37 -8.98 18.40 -17.60
C LYS A 37 -10.42 18.15 -18.00
N VAL A 38 -10.84 18.74 -19.12
CA VAL A 38 -12.11 18.43 -19.79
C VAL A 38 -11.74 17.95 -21.19
N ASN A 39 -12.28 16.81 -21.63
CA ASN A 39 -11.96 16.21 -22.92
C ASN A 39 -10.44 16.05 -23.16
N ASN A 40 -9.71 15.58 -22.13
CA ASN A 40 -8.24 15.44 -22.10
C ASN A 40 -7.42 16.73 -22.27
N GLN A 41 -8.05 17.91 -22.35
CA GLN A 41 -7.36 19.19 -22.41
C GLN A 41 -7.30 19.83 -21.02
N ILE A 42 -6.16 20.41 -20.66
CA ILE A 42 -5.98 21.11 -19.39
C ILE A 42 -6.78 22.40 -19.43
N CYS A 43 -7.74 22.54 -18.51
CA CYS A 43 -8.62 23.71 -18.46
C CYS A 43 -8.18 24.74 -17.42
N GLY A 44 -7.41 24.33 -16.41
CA GLY A 44 -6.95 25.23 -15.37
C GLY A 44 -6.17 24.54 -14.26
N ASN A 45 -5.60 25.37 -13.38
CA ASN A 45 -4.94 24.96 -12.14
C ASN A 45 -5.37 25.91 -11.02
N VAL A 46 -5.70 25.36 -9.85
CA VAL A 46 -6.00 26.13 -8.65
C VAL A 46 -5.15 25.64 -7.49
N ALA A 47 -4.44 26.57 -6.84
CA ALA A 47 -3.74 26.30 -5.60
C ALA A 47 -4.63 26.72 -4.42
N LYS A 48 -4.91 25.77 -3.51
CA LYS A 48 -5.79 26.02 -2.36
C LYS A 48 -5.20 25.41 -1.10
N VAL A 49 -5.30 26.14 0.01
CA VAL A 49 -5.03 25.60 1.34
C VAL A 49 -6.23 24.75 1.76
N ILE A 50 -6.00 23.47 2.00
CA ILE A 50 -7.08 22.50 2.28
C ILE A 50 -7.14 22.09 3.76
N ALA A 51 -6.05 22.25 4.49
CA ALA A 51 -5.97 21.87 5.90
C ALA A 51 -4.83 22.61 6.62
N MET A 52 -4.87 22.54 7.95
CA MET A 52 -3.75 22.87 8.82
C MET A 52 -3.17 21.55 9.35
N LEU A 53 -1.90 21.28 9.06
CA LEU A 53 -1.25 20.03 9.48
C LEU A 53 -0.31 20.31 10.66
N PRO A 54 -0.39 19.54 11.76
CA PRO A 54 0.59 19.60 12.83
C PRO A 54 2.01 19.34 12.31
N ILE A 55 2.97 20.14 12.75
CA ILE A 55 4.38 20.03 12.33
C ILE A 55 5.20 19.43 13.45
N MET A 56 6.06 18.47 13.11
CA MET A 56 6.98 17.86 14.07
C MET A 56 8.06 18.86 14.47
N VAL A 57 8.33 18.98 15.77
CA VAL A 57 9.36 19.87 16.32
C VAL A 57 10.74 19.42 15.82
N LYS A 58 11.58 20.38 15.42
CA LYS A 58 12.87 20.22 14.70
C LYS A 58 12.84 19.53 13.33
N SER A 59 11.68 19.20 12.77
CA SER A 59 11.60 18.76 11.37
C SER A 59 11.95 19.90 10.40
N LYS A 60 12.21 19.58 9.11
CA LYS A 60 12.53 20.58 8.08
C LYS A 60 11.50 21.71 7.93
N CYS A 61 10.24 21.45 8.27
CA CYS A 61 9.16 22.44 8.19
C CYS A 61 8.97 23.22 9.49
N CYS A 62 9.76 22.94 10.54
CA CYS A 62 9.66 23.60 11.83
C CYS A 62 10.50 24.88 11.86
N SER A 63 10.02 25.91 12.57
CA SER A 63 10.77 27.13 12.86
C SER A 63 12.09 26.90 13.60
N LEU A 64 12.28 25.76 14.28
CA LEU A 64 13.54 25.43 14.97
C LEU A 64 14.57 24.71 14.09
N PHE A 65 14.24 24.42 12.82
CA PHE A 65 15.13 23.68 11.93
C PHE A 65 16.44 24.45 11.70
N GLY A 66 17.57 23.80 11.97
CA GLY A 66 18.91 24.35 11.74
C GLY A 66 19.36 25.43 12.74
N LEU A 67 18.59 25.72 13.78
CA LEU A 67 19.01 26.67 14.82
C LEU A 67 20.07 26.07 15.73
N GLY A 68 21.08 26.87 16.08
CA GLY A 68 22.09 26.49 17.07
C GLY A 68 21.60 26.67 18.52
N PRO A 69 22.34 26.17 19.52
CA PRO A 69 21.92 26.23 20.92
C PRO A 69 21.60 27.64 21.43
N LYS A 70 22.40 28.64 21.03
CA LYS A 70 22.16 30.05 21.41
C LYS A 70 20.84 30.59 20.86
N ASP A 71 20.52 30.27 19.61
CA ASP A 71 19.30 30.71 18.97
C ASP A 71 18.07 29.98 19.54
N LEU A 72 18.21 28.71 19.90
CA LEU A 72 17.14 27.95 20.58
C LEU A 72 16.77 28.61 21.91
N VAL A 73 17.76 28.92 22.75
CA VAL A 73 17.56 29.63 24.03
C VAL A 73 16.94 31.01 23.79
N ALA A 74 17.39 31.74 22.78
CA ALA A 74 16.81 33.04 22.42
C ALA A 74 15.35 32.96 21.98
N ASN A 75 14.91 31.80 21.46
CA ASN A 75 13.52 31.53 21.08
C ASN A 75 12.74 30.75 22.16
N HIS A 76 13.20 30.79 23.42
CA HIS A 76 12.54 30.16 24.58
C HIS A 76 12.40 28.63 24.47
N GLU A 77 13.35 27.99 23.78
CA GLU A 77 13.49 26.54 23.74
C GLU A 77 14.72 26.09 24.54
N GLU A 78 14.82 24.80 24.82
CA GLU A 78 16.00 24.21 25.44
C GLU A 78 17.21 24.28 24.49
N ALA A 79 18.40 24.52 25.06
CA ALA A 79 19.66 24.58 24.29
C ALA A 79 19.94 23.29 23.49
N GLU A 80 19.46 22.15 24.02
CA GLU A 80 19.58 20.82 23.43
C GLU A 80 18.21 20.19 23.09
N GLU A 81 17.24 21.01 22.64
CA GLU A 81 15.89 20.55 22.25
C GLU A 81 15.97 19.26 21.39
N GLY A 82 15.26 18.21 21.78
CA GLY A 82 15.32 16.89 21.12
C GLY A 82 14.46 16.80 19.85
N GLY A 83 13.33 17.51 19.82
CA GLY A 83 12.34 17.40 18.75
C GLY A 83 11.74 16.00 18.58
N GLY A 84 11.11 15.74 17.42
CA GLY A 84 10.54 14.41 17.11
C GLY A 84 9.11 14.17 17.63
N TYR A 85 8.51 15.16 18.29
CA TYR A 85 7.12 15.15 18.76
C TYR A 85 6.30 16.27 18.10
N PHE A 86 5.00 16.29 18.39
CA PHE A 86 4.03 17.26 17.90
C PHE A 86 3.39 17.98 19.09
N ILE A 87 3.07 19.26 18.93
CA ILE A 87 2.31 20.01 19.94
C ILE A 87 0.86 20.14 19.47
N ILE A 88 -0.06 19.48 20.17
CA ILE A 88 -1.49 19.47 19.89
C ILE A 88 -2.24 20.06 21.08
N ASN A 89 -2.90 21.20 20.89
CA ASN A 89 -3.60 21.95 21.94
C ASN A 89 -2.70 22.20 23.17
N GLY A 90 -1.46 22.63 22.93
CA GLY A 90 -0.45 22.85 23.96
C GLY A 90 0.20 21.60 24.55
N ILE A 91 -0.29 20.40 24.23
CA ILE A 91 0.21 19.13 24.77
C ILE A 91 1.16 18.48 23.77
N GLU A 92 2.33 18.06 24.25
CA GLU A 92 3.30 17.31 23.47
C GLU A 92 2.87 15.84 23.30
N LYS A 93 2.89 15.37 22.05
CA LYS A 93 2.49 14.02 21.67
C LYS A 93 3.48 13.44 20.69
N VAL A 94 3.80 12.16 20.85
CA VAL A 94 4.67 11.41 19.95
C VAL A 94 3.88 10.31 19.24
N VAL A 95 4.19 10.07 17.97
CA VAL A 95 3.70 8.90 17.25
C VAL A 95 4.58 7.72 17.62
N ARG A 96 4.03 6.74 18.33
CA ARG A 96 4.77 5.57 18.80
C ARG A 96 5.25 4.73 17.60
N MET A 97 6.52 4.33 17.63
CA MET A 97 7.06 3.38 16.67
C MET A 97 6.41 2.00 16.84
N LEU A 98 6.05 1.38 15.72
CA LEU A 98 5.46 0.05 15.69
C LEU A 98 6.40 -0.94 15.01
N VAL A 99 6.53 -2.14 15.60
CA VAL A 99 7.21 -3.26 14.96
C VAL A 99 6.24 -3.90 13.97
N LEU A 100 6.65 -3.98 12.71
CA LEU A 100 5.89 -4.56 11.61
C LEU A 100 6.71 -5.67 10.93
N PRO A 101 6.05 -6.61 10.23
CA PRO A 101 6.76 -7.60 9.42
C PRO A 101 7.72 -6.95 8.42
N ARG A 102 8.83 -7.65 8.14
CA ARG A 102 9.85 -7.21 7.17
C ARG A 102 9.20 -6.90 5.82
N ARG A 103 9.65 -5.81 5.20
CA ARG A 103 9.15 -5.33 3.91
C ARG A 103 9.70 -6.20 2.79
N ASN A 104 8.85 -6.49 1.79
CA ASN A 104 9.22 -7.10 0.52
C ASN A 104 10.01 -8.40 0.68
N TYR A 105 9.69 -9.18 1.71
CA TYR A 105 10.33 -10.46 1.99
C TYR A 105 9.25 -11.52 2.25
N PRO A 106 9.18 -12.60 1.45
CA PRO A 106 8.22 -13.67 1.69
C PRO A 106 8.63 -14.47 2.93
N LEU A 107 7.69 -14.64 3.85
CA LEU A 107 7.86 -15.43 5.07
C LEU A 107 6.97 -16.67 4.99
N ALA A 108 7.56 -17.86 5.06
CA ALA A 108 6.82 -19.09 5.30
C ALA A 108 6.38 -19.10 6.77
N ILE A 109 5.07 -19.20 7.00
CA ILE A 109 4.48 -19.12 8.33
C ILE A 109 3.50 -20.28 8.49
N THR A 110 3.54 -20.91 9.66
CA THR A 110 2.53 -21.86 10.09
C THR A 110 1.61 -21.19 11.11
N ARG A 111 0.31 -21.09 10.80
CA ARG A 111 -0.67 -20.43 11.65
C ARG A 111 -1.96 -21.24 11.72
N SER A 112 -2.19 -21.87 12.87
CA SER A 112 -3.37 -22.70 13.15
C SER A 112 -4.72 -22.00 12.88
N SER A 113 -4.79 -20.67 13.04
CA SER A 113 -6.00 -19.92 12.75
C SER A 113 -6.39 -19.89 11.28
N TRP A 114 -5.49 -20.22 10.34
CA TRP A 114 -5.82 -20.26 8.91
C TRP A 114 -6.73 -21.43 8.55
N ARG A 115 -6.66 -22.55 9.27
CA ARG A 115 -7.62 -23.67 9.14
C ARG A 115 -9.07 -23.25 9.38
N LYS A 116 -9.30 -22.18 10.17
CA LYS A 116 -10.64 -21.66 10.46
C LYS A 116 -11.27 -20.87 9.29
N ARG A 117 -10.52 -20.60 8.21
CA ARG A 117 -11.02 -19.82 7.05
C ARG A 117 -11.93 -20.63 6.13
N GLY A 118 -11.85 -21.95 6.18
CA GLY A 118 -12.67 -22.85 5.38
C GLY A 118 -12.19 -24.29 5.46
N PRO A 119 -13.01 -25.26 5.02
CA PRO A 119 -12.73 -26.69 5.20
C PRO A 119 -11.44 -27.15 4.51
N LEU A 120 -11.07 -26.53 3.38
CA LEU A 120 -9.88 -26.88 2.61
C LEU A 120 -8.61 -26.15 3.07
N TYR A 121 -8.70 -25.19 3.99
CA TYR A 121 -7.53 -24.39 4.39
C TYR A 121 -6.61 -25.15 5.34
N THR A 122 -5.32 -25.12 5.07
CA THR A 122 -4.28 -25.60 5.99
C THR A 122 -3.74 -24.47 6.86
N GLU A 123 -2.91 -24.82 7.84
CA GLU A 123 -2.11 -23.89 8.64
C GLU A 123 -0.90 -23.31 7.88
N TYR A 124 -0.59 -23.82 6.69
CA TYR A 124 0.60 -23.43 5.93
C TYR A 124 0.31 -22.30 4.94
N GLY A 125 1.28 -21.42 4.78
CA GLY A 125 1.20 -20.34 3.82
C GLY A 125 2.39 -19.40 3.84
N ILE A 126 2.49 -18.58 2.79
CA ILE A 126 3.55 -17.60 2.61
C ILE A 126 2.94 -16.21 2.75
N GLN A 127 3.43 -15.42 3.70
CA GLN A 127 3.00 -14.04 3.89
C GLN A 127 4.08 -13.08 3.41
N ILE A 128 3.69 -12.07 2.65
CA ILE A 128 4.58 -10.97 2.23
C ILE A 128 3.92 -9.62 2.49
N ARG A 129 4.70 -8.69 3.06
CA ARG A 129 4.30 -7.28 3.22
C ARG A 129 4.96 -6.43 2.14
N CYS A 130 4.24 -6.15 1.07
CA CYS A 130 4.67 -5.34 -0.05
C CYS A 130 4.55 -3.85 0.30
N VAL A 131 5.62 -3.06 0.17
CA VAL A 131 5.62 -1.62 0.50
C VAL A 131 6.04 -0.79 -0.70
N GLN A 132 5.21 0.19 -1.06
CA GLN A 132 5.46 1.16 -2.13
C GLN A 132 6.49 2.23 -1.72
N LYS A 133 6.93 3.02 -2.71
CA LYS A 133 7.88 4.14 -2.49
C LYS A 133 7.32 5.19 -1.51
N ASP A 134 6.01 5.39 -1.52
CA ASP A 134 5.27 6.28 -0.62
C ASP A 134 5.05 5.70 0.80
N GLN A 135 5.67 4.56 1.11
CA GLN A 135 5.54 3.83 2.38
C GLN A 135 4.17 3.14 2.61
N THR A 136 3.23 3.23 1.66
CA THR A 136 1.97 2.50 1.72
C THR A 136 2.23 1.00 1.60
N GLY A 137 1.81 0.24 2.61
CA GLY A 137 1.99 -1.20 2.67
C GLY A 137 0.72 -1.96 2.32
N ASN A 138 0.86 -3.06 1.56
CA ASN A 138 -0.18 -4.05 1.37
C ASN A 138 0.35 -5.46 1.69
N THR A 139 -0.44 -6.24 2.41
CA THR A 139 -0.07 -7.60 2.80
C THR A 139 -0.77 -8.60 1.91
N MET A 140 -0.03 -9.59 1.43
CA MET A 140 -0.56 -10.73 0.68
C MET A 140 -0.22 -12.01 1.42
N VAL A 141 -1.11 -12.99 1.31
CA VAL A 141 -0.88 -14.33 1.88
C VAL A 141 -1.25 -15.38 0.85
N LEU A 142 -0.30 -16.23 0.48
CA LEU A 142 -0.52 -17.42 -0.32
C LEU A 142 -0.85 -18.58 0.63
N HIS A 143 -2.08 -19.06 0.57
CA HIS A 143 -2.54 -20.19 1.39
C HIS A 143 -2.40 -21.48 0.61
N TYR A 144 -1.85 -22.51 1.27
CA TYR A 144 -1.87 -23.87 0.77
C TYR A 144 -3.14 -24.59 1.26
N LEU A 145 -3.82 -25.28 0.35
CA LEU A 145 -5.08 -25.99 0.62
C LEU A 145 -4.85 -27.50 0.65
N THR A 146 -5.74 -28.22 1.32
CA THR A 146 -5.67 -29.69 1.49
C THR A 146 -5.83 -30.44 0.18
N ASP A 147 -6.42 -29.82 -0.84
CA ASP A 147 -6.59 -30.35 -2.19
C ASP A 147 -5.36 -30.15 -3.09
N GLY A 148 -4.24 -29.66 -2.53
CA GLY A 148 -3.00 -29.40 -3.26
C GLY A 148 -2.98 -28.05 -4.00
N THR A 149 -4.01 -27.22 -3.84
CA THR A 149 -4.10 -25.94 -4.53
C THR A 149 -3.59 -24.78 -3.69
N CYS A 150 -3.30 -23.66 -4.37
CA CYS A 150 -2.86 -22.43 -3.73
C CYS A 150 -3.84 -21.28 -4.00
N SER A 151 -4.32 -20.66 -2.93
CA SER A 151 -5.19 -19.48 -2.98
C SER A 151 -4.44 -18.25 -2.48
N LEU A 152 -4.32 -17.25 -3.34
CA LEU A 152 -3.69 -15.99 -2.97
C LEU A 152 -4.74 -15.04 -2.40
N SER A 153 -4.45 -14.51 -1.22
CA SER A 153 -5.27 -13.50 -0.57
C SER A 153 -4.59 -12.14 -0.54
N PHE A 154 -5.39 -11.09 -0.71
CA PHE A 154 -4.95 -9.71 -0.70
C PHE A 154 -6.04 -8.81 -0.10
N ILE A 155 -5.64 -7.62 0.36
CA ILE A 155 -6.56 -6.66 0.96
C ILE A 155 -6.83 -5.52 -0.01
N TYR A 156 -8.11 -5.14 -0.13
CA TYR A 156 -8.55 -3.93 -0.81
C TYR A 156 -9.64 -3.26 0.02
N ASN A 157 -9.50 -1.95 0.32
CA ASN A 157 -10.45 -1.18 1.13
C ASN A 157 -10.93 -1.90 2.41
N LYS A 158 -9.98 -2.42 3.20
CA LYS A 158 -10.21 -3.16 4.47
C LYS A 158 -10.91 -4.51 4.34
N GLU A 159 -11.18 -4.97 3.13
CA GLU A 159 -11.73 -6.30 2.88
C GLU A 159 -10.66 -7.24 2.31
N GLN A 160 -10.73 -8.51 2.73
CA GLN A 160 -9.82 -9.55 2.27
C GLN A 160 -10.49 -10.35 1.15
N PHE A 161 -9.81 -10.45 0.02
CA PHE A 161 -10.23 -11.23 -1.14
C PHE A 161 -9.32 -12.44 -1.34
N PHE A 162 -9.85 -13.47 -1.99
CA PHE A 162 -9.16 -14.71 -2.29
C PHE A 162 -9.29 -15.01 -3.77
N MET A 163 -8.19 -15.44 -4.39
CA MET A 163 -8.15 -15.77 -5.81
C MET A 163 -7.17 -16.92 -6.03
N PRO A 164 -7.51 -17.94 -6.84
CA PRO A 164 -6.56 -19.00 -7.16
C PRO A 164 -5.30 -18.42 -7.81
N VAL A 165 -4.13 -18.90 -7.42
CA VAL A 165 -2.84 -18.33 -7.85
C VAL A 165 -2.66 -18.34 -9.37
N MET A 166 -3.20 -19.36 -10.05
CA MET A 166 -3.11 -19.50 -11.50
C MET A 166 -3.80 -18.37 -12.27
N PHE A 167 -4.91 -17.84 -11.75
CA PHE A 167 -5.58 -16.69 -12.36
C PHE A 167 -4.69 -15.44 -12.31
N ILE A 168 -3.91 -15.28 -11.24
CA ILE A 168 -3.03 -14.12 -11.07
C ILE A 168 -1.79 -14.27 -11.94
N LEU A 169 -1.15 -15.44 -11.97
CA LEU A 169 0.01 -15.71 -12.83
C LEU A 169 -0.31 -15.45 -14.31
N LYS A 170 -1.42 -16.02 -14.80
CA LYS A 170 -1.88 -15.81 -16.18
C LYS A 170 -2.38 -14.39 -16.46
N ALA A 171 -2.86 -13.66 -15.45
CA ALA A 171 -3.22 -12.25 -15.60
C ALA A 171 -1.98 -11.34 -15.72
N LEU A 172 -0.90 -11.68 -15.02
CA LEU A 172 0.36 -10.92 -15.02
C LEU A 172 1.15 -11.10 -16.30
N TYR A 173 1.31 -12.34 -16.76
CA TYR A 173 2.14 -12.67 -17.91
C TYR A 173 1.37 -13.52 -18.91
N ASP A 174 1.30 -13.07 -20.17
CA ASP A 174 0.63 -13.79 -21.24
C ASP A 174 1.49 -14.97 -21.67
N THR A 175 1.19 -16.15 -21.15
CA THR A 175 2.02 -17.33 -21.32
C THR A 175 1.21 -18.62 -21.30
N THR A 176 1.85 -19.69 -21.77
CA THR A 176 1.24 -21.02 -21.87
C THR A 176 1.24 -21.73 -20.52
N ASP A 177 0.30 -22.66 -20.33
CA ASP A 177 0.27 -23.53 -19.15
C ASP A 177 1.56 -24.32 -18.99
N GLN A 178 2.16 -24.75 -20.12
CA GLN A 178 3.43 -25.46 -20.13
C GLN A 178 4.58 -24.61 -19.56
N HIS A 179 4.59 -23.30 -19.84
CA HIS A 179 5.60 -22.41 -19.29
C HIS A 179 5.43 -22.25 -17.78
N ILE A 180 4.20 -21.98 -17.30
CA ILE A 180 3.91 -21.89 -15.86
C ILE A 180 4.28 -23.19 -15.15
N TYR A 181 3.93 -24.34 -15.74
CA TYR A 181 4.28 -25.65 -15.19
C TYR A 181 5.79 -25.80 -15.03
N LYS A 182 6.57 -25.52 -16.09
CA LYS A 182 8.02 -25.62 -16.07
C LYS A 182 8.66 -24.71 -15.03
N GLU A 183 8.21 -23.47 -14.93
CA GLU A 183 8.75 -22.51 -13.95
C GLU A 183 8.46 -22.96 -12.51
N LEU A 184 7.26 -23.43 -12.21
CA LEU A 184 6.91 -23.89 -10.86
C LEU A 184 7.56 -25.23 -10.46
N THR A 185 7.86 -26.09 -11.43
CA THR A 185 8.52 -27.39 -11.18
C THR A 185 10.04 -27.33 -11.36
N LYS A 186 10.59 -26.14 -11.64
CA LYS A 186 12.01 -25.94 -11.85
C LYS A 186 12.79 -26.42 -10.63
N ASP A 187 13.89 -27.13 -10.87
CA ASP A 187 14.75 -27.74 -9.84
C ASP A 187 14.06 -28.80 -8.95
N GLN A 188 12.82 -29.20 -9.28
CA GLN A 188 12.02 -30.21 -8.55
C GLN A 188 11.35 -31.20 -9.51
N GLU A 189 11.99 -31.50 -10.65
CA GLU A 189 11.40 -32.31 -11.71
C GLU A 189 11.11 -33.76 -11.31
N THR A 190 11.77 -34.30 -10.28
CA THR A 190 11.51 -35.65 -9.78
C THR A 190 10.39 -35.71 -8.75
N ASN A 191 9.93 -34.55 -8.25
CA ASN A 191 8.92 -34.46 -7.20
C ASN A 191 7.50 -34.65 -7.78
N THR A 192 7.01 -35.89 -7.71
CA THR A 192 5.67 -36.26 -8.19
C THR A 192 4.57 -35.50 -7.49
N PHE A 193 4.69 -35.29 -6.17
CA PHE A 193 3.70 -34.56 -5.38
C PHE A 193 3.54 -33.10 -5.86
N LEU A 194 4.64 -32.38 -6.07
CA LEU A 194 4.60 -31.00 -6.58
C LEU A 194 3.99 -30.96 -7.98
N LYS A 195 4.39 -31.89 -8.85
CA LYS A 195 3.85 -32.00 -10.21
C LYS A 195 2.34 -32.21 -10.23
N ASP A 196 1.82 -33.06 -9.34
CA ASP A 196 0.39 -33.32 -9.22
C ASP A 196 -0.38 -32.11 -8.68
N CYS A 197 0.18 -31.38 -7.72
CA CYS A 197 -0.39 -30.12 -7.22
C CYS A 197 -0.48 -29.07 -8.33
N VAL A 198 0.61 -28.84 -9.08
CA VAL A 198 0.64 -27.87 -10.17
C VAL A 198 -0.32 -28.26 -11.29
N ALA A 199 -0.36 -29.54 -11.67
CA ALA A 199 -1.30 -30.04 -12.67
C ALA A 199 -2.76 -29.84 -12.22
N THR A 200 -3.07 -30.07 -10.94
CA THR A 200 -4.40 -29.86 -10.36
C THR A 200 -4.79 -28.38 -10.43
N MET A 201 -3.90 -27.48 -10.03
CA MET A 201 -4.13 -26.03 -10.11
C MET A 201 -4.37 -25.54 -11.56
N LEU A 202 -3.64 -26.08 -12.54
CA LEU A 202 -3.83 -25.73 -13.95
C LEU A 202 -5.16 -26.25 -14.49
N ARG A 203 -5.55 -27.49 -14.18
CA ARG A 203 -6.86 -28.06 -14.56
C ARG A 203 -8.02 -27.23 -14.02
N GLN A 204 -7.98 -26.86 -12.74
CA GLN A 204 -9.01 -26.00 -12.14
C GLN A 204 -9.15 -24.62 -12.83
N ALA A 205 -8.06 -24.09 -13.39
CA ALA A 205 -8.12 -22.86 -14.18
C ALA A 205 -8.76 -23.09 -15.55
N GLN A 206 -8.48 -24.25 -16.18
CA GLN A 206 -9.06 -24.65 -17.46
C GLN A 206 -10.56 -24.93 -17.38
N ASP A 207 -11.04 -25.54 -16.29
CA ASP A 207 -12.47 -25.86 -16.08
C ASP A 207 -13.39 -24.63 -16.13
N LYS A 208 -12.84 -23.43 -15.91
CA LYS A 208 -13.58 -22.17 -15.98
C LYS A 208 -13.62 -21.56 -17.39
N GLU A 209 -13.03 -22.22 -18.39
CA GLU A 209 -12.93 -21.79 -19.79
C GLU A 209 -12.26 -20.42 -20.00
N VAL A 210 -11.49 -19.96 -19.02
CA VAL A 210 -10.81 -18.65 -19.04
C VAL A 210 -9.34 -18.84 -19.41
N THR A 211 -9.06 -19.11 -20.68
CA THR A 211 -7.73 -19.57 -21.13
C THR A 211 -6.75 -18.45 -21.47
N THR A 212 -7.22 -17.34 -22.06
CA THR A 212 -6.37 -16.23 -22.51
C THR A 212 -6.24 -15.14 -21.45
N GLN A 213 -5.10 -14.42 -21.43
CA GLN A 213 -4.89 -13.31 -20.50
C GLN A 213 -6.04 -12.28 -20.57
N ALA A 214 -6.50 -11.93 -21.77
CA ALA A 214 -7.60 -10.98 -21.95
C ALA A 214 -8.91 -11.46 -21.31
N LYS A 215 -9.27 -12.74 -21.45
CA LYS A 215 -10.45 -13.33 -20.81
C LYS A 215 -10.31 -13.34 -19.29
N ILE A 216 -9.12 -13.63 -18.77
CA ILE A 216 -8.83 -13.65 -17.32
C ILE A 216 -8.94 -12.25 -16.73
N LEU A 217 -8.36 -11.25 -17.38
CA LEU A 217 -8.49 -9.86 -16.97
C LEU A 217 -9.95 -9.40 -17.05
N ASN A 218 -10.70 -9.82 -18.06
CA ASN A 218 -12.13 -9.52 -18.13
C ASN A 218 -12.91 -10.15 -16.95
N TYR A 219 -12.66 -11.42 -16.66
CA TYR A 219 -13.28 -12.17 -15.56
C TYR A 219 -12.98 -11.55 -14.18
N ILE A 220 -11.73 -11.17 -13.94
CA ILE A 220 -11.33 -10.46 -12.71
C ILE A 220 -12.02 -9.10 -12.66
N GLY A 221 -11.98 -8.35 -13.76
CA GLY A 221 -12.54 -7.01 -13.85
C GLY A 221 -14.03 -6.97 -13.53
N GLU A 222 -14.80 -7.87 -14.15
CA GLU A 222 -16.24 -7.99 -13.97
C GLU A 222 -16.62 -8.22 -12.50
N ARG A 223 -15.94 -9.14 -11.81
CA ARG A 223 -16.24 -9.49 -10.41
C ARG A 223 -15.87 -8.40 -9.42
N PHE A 224 -14.83 -7.63 -9.71
CA PHE A 224 -14.35 -6.59 -8.81
C PHE A 224 -14.87 -5.18 -9.17
N ARG A 225 -15.54 -5.01 -10.31
CA ARG A 225 -15.99 -3.71 -10.83
C ARG A 225 -16.77 -2.90 -9.80
N VAL A 226 -17.78 -3.51 -9.18
CA VAL A 226 -18.65 -2.87 -8.18
C VAL A 226 -17.84 -2.44 -6.96
N LYS A 227 -16.87 -3.26 -6.53
CA LYS A 227 -16.06 -2.98 -5.34
C LYS A 227 -15.02 -1.90 -5.57
N LEU A 228 -14.47 -1.82 -6.77
CA LEU A 228 -13.39 -0.91 -7.09
C LEU A 228 -13.84 0.56 -7.13
N GLY A 229 -15.12 0.84 -7.37
CA GLY A 229 -15.66 2.21 -7.45
C GLY A 229 -15.00 3.01 -8.57
N LEU A 230 -14.63 2.35 -9.67
CA LEU A 230 -13.96 2.97 -10.80
C LEU A 230 -14.96 3.71 -11.69
N PRO A 231 -14.49 4.71 -12.47
CA PRO A 231 -15.34 5.40 -13.40
C PRO A 231 -15.98 4.48 -14.44
N GLU A 232 -17.19 4.83 -14.90
CA GLU A 232 -17.98 3.96 -15.80
C GLU A 232 -17.28 3.66 -17.13
N TRP A 233 -16.46 4.60 -17.63
CA TRP A 233 -15.69 4.42 -18.86
C TRP A 233 -14.52 3.42 -18.75
N TYR A 234 -14.20 2.94 -17.55
CA TYR A 234 -13.23 1.85 -17.40
C TYR A 234 -13.86 0.55 -17.87
N ASN A 235 -13.25 -0.12 -18.86
CA ASN A 235 -13.63 -1.49 -19.19
C ASN A 235 -13.13 -2.47 -18.11
N ASN A 236 -13.64 -3.70 -18.11
CA ASN A 236 -13.29 -4.72 -17.12
C ASN A 236 -11.79 -5.02 -17.09
N VAL A 237 -11.14 -5.08 -18.26
CA VAL A 237 -9.68 -5.29 -18.35
C VAL A 237 -8.91 -4.19 -17.61
N SER A 238 -9.33 -2.93 -17.77
CA SER A 238 -8.73 -1.78 -17.07
C SER A 238 -8.97 -1.84 -15.56
N ALA A 239 -10.15 -2.30 -15.14
CA ALA A 239 -10.47 -2.53 -13.73
C ALA A 239 -9.58 -3.62 -13.11
N ALA A 240 -9.36 -4.74 -13.82
CA ALA A 240 -8.45 -5.80 -13.36
C ALA A 240 -7.00 -5.31 -13.28
N LYS A 241 -6.51 -4.57 -14.28
CA LYS A 241 -5.16 -3.97 -14.25
C LYS A 241 -5.00 -2.99 -13.09
N PHE A 242 -6.04 -2.21 -12.77
CA PHE A 242 -6.06 -1.34 -11.61
C PHE A 242 -5.94 -2.13 -10.30
N LEU A 243 -6.75 -3.19 -10.15
CA LEU A 243 -6.69 -4.08 -8.98
C LEU A 243 -5.29 -4.70 -8.82
N ILE A 244 -4.73 -5.27 -9.88
CA ILE A 244 -3.39 -5.88 -9.86
C ILE A 244 -2.33 -4.85 -9.46
N ARG A 245 -2.40 -3.63 -10.00
CA ARG A 245 -1.45 -2.55 -9.65
C ARG A 245 -1.57 -2.13 -8.19
N LYS A 246 -2.78 -2.08 -7.65
CA LYS A 246 -3.04 -1.60 -6.28
C LYS A 246 -2.92 -2.67 -5.20
N CYS A 247 -3.05 -3.95 -5.55
CA CYS A 247 -3.12 -5.03 -4.59
C CYS A 247 -2.00 -6.05 -4.69
N ILE A 248 -1.54 -6.38 -5.90
CA ILE A 248 -0.64 -7.51 -6.15
C ILE A 248 0.81 -7.02 -6.28
N CYS A 249 1.68 -7.52 -5.41
CA CYS A 249 3.13 -7.25 -5.40
C CYS A 249 3.45 -5.76 -5.63
N VAL A 250 2.79 -4.88 -4.86
CA VAL A 250 2.77 -3.41 -5.10
C VAL A 250 4.12 -2.70 -5.02
N HIS A 251 5.15 -3.41 -4.57
CA HIS A 251 6.53 -2.91 -4.52
C HIS A 251 7.26 -3.08 -5.87
N LEU A 252 6.68 -3.81 -6.83
CA LEU A 252 7.21 -4.05 -8.16
C LEU A 252 6.38 -3.30 -9.21
N ASP A 253 7.06 -2.72 -10.19
CA ASP A 253 6.42 -1.97 -11.30
C ASP A 253 6.12 -2.89 -12.50
N SER A 254 7.04 -3.79 -12.85
CA SER A 254 6.91 -4.73 -13.98
C SER A 254 6.01 -5.92 -13.65
N TYR A 255 5.13 -6.30 -14.58
CA TYR A 255 4.29 -7.50 -14.41
C TYR A 255 5.10 -8.78 -14.47
N LEU A 256 6.21 -8.80 -15.22
CA LEU A 256 7.12 -9.95 -15.28
C LEU A 256 7.80 -10.18 -13.93
N ASP A 257 8.26 -9.12 -13.26
CA ASP A 257 8.87 -9.25 -11.92
C ASP A 257 7.85 -9.74 -10.90
N LYS A 258 6.59 -9.28 -11.01
CA LYS A 258 5.50 -9.78 -10.17
C LYS A 258 5.22 -11.26 -10.41
N PHE A 259 5.28 -11.70 -11.66
CA PHE A 259 5.14 -13.10 -12.03
C PHE A 259 6.27 -13.93 -11.40
N ASN A 260 7.52 -13.51 -11.62
CA ASN A 260 8.71 -14.19 -11.09
C ASN A 260 8.78 -14.24 -9.56
N LEU A 261 8.15 -13.29 -8.85
CA LEU A 261 8.08 -13.32 -7.38
C LEU A 261 7.01 -14.29 -6.85
N ILE A 262 5.95 -14.54 -7.63
CA ILE A 262 4.84 -15.42 -7.22
C ILE A 262 5.17 -16.88 -7.55
N VAL A 263 5.89 -17.12 -8.65
CA VAL A 263 6.55 -18.40 -8.95
C VAL A 263 7.56 -18.71 -7.86
#